data_AF-A0A524GPT0-F1
#
_entry.id   AF-A0A524GPT0-F1
#
_cell.length_a   1.000
_cell.length_b   1.000
_cell.length_c   1.000
_cell.angle_alpha   90.00
_cell.angle_beta   90.00
_cell.angle_gamma   90.00
#
_symmetry.space_group_name_H-M   'P 1'
#
loop_
_entity.id
_entity.type
_entity.pdbx_description
1 polymer ?
#
loop_
_entity_poly.entity_id
_entity_poly.type
_entity_poly.pdbx_seq_one_letter_code
_entity_poly.pdbx_strand_id
1 'polypeptide(L)'
;MSRGFALIDHAREPEKLANFITITSGKLTTYRLMAEKTADLVCERLGVHAPSRTHIEPLPNTVDARWTEPGLAPNMWLRNKAPNDVLLCECEMVPQSVVEEIVDTIRELDGRPGFKAIGLRSRIGKGPCQGTFCSQRLAAFLYDRQHLDNRRGLSEMRAFLRERWRGQQPLLWDLPLAQAELLEAMHCGLFCLELGAEEK
;
A
#
# COMPACT_ATOMS: atom_id res chain seq x y z
N MET A 1 12.59 -2.72 -27.00
CA MET A 1 11.99 -1.78 -26.03
C MET A 1 13.10 -0.95 -25.41
N SER A 2 13.13 0.37 -25.65
CA SER A 2 14.12 1.25 -25.04
C SER A 2 13.85 1.32 -23.53
N ARG A 3 14.89 1.14 -22.72
CA ARG A 3 14.79 1.12 -21.25
C ARG A 3 14.73 2.53 -20.62
N GLY A 4 14.36 3.55 -21.40
CA GLY A 4 14.35 4.96 -21.01
C GLY A 4 12.95 5.49 -20.66
N PHE A 5 12.89 6.74 -20.20
CA PHE A 5 11.64 7.50 -20.04
C PHE A 5 11.49 8.50 -21.20
N ALA A 6 10.26 8.96 -21.45
CA ALA A 6 9.96 9.99 -22.43
C ALA A 6 9.30 11.18 -21.73
N LEU A 7 9.87 12.37 -21.92
CA LEU A 7 9.32 13.65 -21.46
C LEU A 7 8.82 14.42 -22.70
N ILE A 8 7.51 14.56 -22.80
CA ILE A 8 6.82 15.16 -23.95
C ILE A 8 6.34 16.55 -23.54
N ASP A 9 6.84 17.56 -24.25
CA ASP A 9 6.33 18.91 -24.20
C ASP A 9 5.30 19.10 -25.33
N HIS A 10 4.02 19.09 -24.98
CA HIS A 10 2.93 19.22 -25.94
C HIS A 10 2.82 20.60 -26.60
N ALA A 11 3.50 21.62 -26.08
CA ALA A 11 3.58 22.92 -26.73
C ALA A 11 4.52 22.90 -27.96
N ARG A 12 5.42 21.92 -28.03
CA ARG A 12 6.34 21.69 -29.17
C ARG A 12 5.77 20.72 -30.20
N GLU A 13 4.66 20.06 -29.87
CA GLU A 13 3.95 19.15 -30.77
C GLU A 13 3.08 19.94 -31.79
N PRO A 14 2.67 19.32 -32.91
CA PRO A 14 1.86 19.99 -33.93
C PRO A 14 0.55 20.59 -33.39
N GLU A 15 -0.05 19.97 -32.39
CA GLU A 15 -1.29 20.41 -31.73
C GLU A 15 -1.08 21.61 -30.79
N LYS A 16 0.16 21.90 -30.39
CA LYS A 16 0.60 23.06 -29.60
C LYS A 16 -0.18 23.26 -28.29
N LEU A 17 -0.45 22.18 -27.57
CA LEU A 17 -1.15 22.28 -26.29
C LEU A 17 -0.23 22.87 -25.20
N ALA A 18 -0.48 24.12 -24.86
CA ALA A 18 0.26 24.82 -23.81
C ALA A 18 -0.03 24.25 -22.41
N ASN A 19 0.91 24.43 -21.49
CA ASN A 19 0.80 24.04 -20.08
C ASN A 19 0.50 22.56 -19.81
N PHE A 20 0.76 21.69 -20.80
CA PHE A 20 0.61 20.26 -20.66
C PHE A 20 1.92 19.55 -20.98
N ILE A 21 2.37 18.71 -20.06
CA ILE A 21 3.62 17.94 -20.15
C ILE A 21 3.28 16.50 -19.76
N THR A 22 3.84 15.53 -20.47
CA THR A 22 3.70 14.12 -20.12
C THR A 22 5.06 13.49 -19.89
N ILE A 23 5.25 12.88 -18.73
CA ILE A 23 6.38 12.00 -18.43
C ILE A 23 5.85 10.55 -18.41
N THR A 24 6.39 9.70 -19.26
CA THR A 24 5.95 8.30 -19.39
C THR A 24 7.13 7.34 -19.48
N SER A 25 6.85 6.05 -19.29
CA SER A 25 7.86 5.00 -19.15
C SER A 25 8.78 5.24 -17.94
N GLY A 26 9.97 4.65 -17.94
CA GLY A 26 10.91 4.69 -16.82
C GLY A 26 10.69 3.56 -15.82
N LYS A 27 11.44 3.61 -14.73
CA LYS A 27 11.44 2.62 -13.64
C LYS A 27 11.45 3.31 -12.31
N LEU A 28 11.07 2.58 -11.26
CA LEU A 28 11.27 3.05 -9.88
C LEU A 28 12.73 3.42 -9.61
N THR A 29 13.72 2.79 -10.26
CA THR A 29 15.14 3.16 -10.09
C THR A 29 15.53 4.46 -10.79
N THR A 30 14.71 4.98 -11.71
CA THR A 30 14.97 6.22 -12.46
C THR A 30 14.03 7.36 -12.07
N TYR A 31 13.13 7.16 -11.10
CA TYR A 31 12.08 8.13 -10.75
C TYR A 31 12.66 9.51 -10.38
N ARG A 32 13.77 9.56 -9.65
CA ARG A 32 14.45 10.81 -9.27
C ARG A 32 14.93 11.58 -10.50
N LEU A 33 15.56 10.89 -11.46
CA LEU A 33 16.03 11.51 -12.71
C LEU A 33 14.86 11.96 -13.59
N MET A 34 13.76 11.19 -13.62
CA MET A 34 12.54 11.59 -14.33
C MET A 34 11.94 12.86 -13.73
N ALA A 35 11.86 12.94 -12.40
CA ALA A 35 11.39 14.11 -11.68
C ALA A 35 12.30 15.32 -11.93
N GLU A 36 13.62 15.12 -11.88
CA GLU A 36 14.61 16.16 -12.20
C GLU A 36 14.40 16.72 -13.61
N LYS A 37 14.31 15.89 -14.65
CA LYS A 37 14.10 16.39 -16.02
C LYS A 37 12.74 17.05 -16.24
N THR A 38 11.72 16.56 -15.54
CA THR A 38 10.39 17.19 -15.58
C THR A 38 10.43 18.56 -14.90
N ALA A 39 11.08 18.66 -13.73
CA ALA A 39 11.24 19.91 -13.01
C ALA A 39 12.12 20.92 -13.77
N ASP A 40 13.20 20.48 -14.43
CA ASP A 40 14.04 21.33 -15.28
C ASP A 40 13.18 22.05 -16.35
N LEU A 41 12.31 21.31 -17.05
CA LEU A 41 11.40 21.86 -18.06
C LEU A 41 10.37 22.84 -17.46
N VAL A 42 9.86 22.55 -16.27
CA VAL A 42 8.93 23.45 -15.56
C VAL A 42 9.65 24.74 -15.13
N CYS A 43 10.85 24.62 -14.56
CA CYS A 43 11.68 25.74 -14.14
C CYS A 43 12.05 26.66 -15.31
N GLU A 44 12.39 26.09 -16.48
CA GLU A 44 12.63 26.83 -17.72
C GLU A 44 11.44 27.74 -18.07
N ARG A 45 10.21 27.22 -17.99
CA ARG A 45 8.99 27.98 -18.30
C ARG A 45 8.67 29.06 -17.27
N LEU A 46 8.99 28.81 -16.01
CA LEU A 46 8.76 29.76 -14.92
C LEU A 46 9.88 30.81 -14.81
N GLY A 47 10.94 30.73 -15.62
CA GLY A 47 12.11 31.59 -15.51
C GLY A 47 12.91 31.35 -14.22
N VAL A 48 12.79 30.16 -13.64
CA VAL A 48 13.50 29.76 -12.42
C VAL A 48 14.81 29.09 -12.82
N HIS A 49 15.93 29.65 -12.37
CA HIS A 49 17.26 29.10 -12.63
C HIS A 49 17.92 28.64 -11.32
N ALA A 50 17.64 27.40 -10.94
CA ALA A 50 18.24 26.76 -9.77
C ALA A 50 18.65 25.31 -10.12
N PRO A 51 19.85 24.85 -9.70
CA PRO A 51 20.26 23.46 -9.94
C PRO A 51 19.47 22.49 -9.06
N SER A 52 19.17 21.31 -9.59
CA SER A 52 18.53 20.24 -8.82
C SER A 52 19.42 19.73 -7.69
N ARG A 53 18.87 19.67 -6.47
CA ARG A 53 19.54 19.17 -5.26
C ARG A 53 19.07 17.78 -4.84
N THR A 54 18.13 17.19 -5.58
CA THR A 54 17.49 15.90 -5.20
C THR A 54 18.45 14.71 -5.07
N HIS A 55 19.66 14.81 -5.62
CA HIS A 55 20.69 13.77 -5.51
C HIS A 55 21.51 13.84 -4.21
N ILE A 56 21.42 14.94 -3.47
CA ILE A 56 22.11 15.18 -2.18
C ILE A 56 21.15 15.41 -1.02
N GLU A 57 19.91 15.79 -1.30
CA GLU A 57 18.87 15.94 -0.28
C GLU A 57 18.30 14.55 0.08
N PRO A 58 18.42 14.12 1.35
CA PRO A 58 17.80 12.87 1.78
C PRO A 58 16.29 12.99 1.73
N LEU A 59 15.62 11.87 1.43
CA LEU A 59 14.17 11.80 1.61
C LEU A 59 13.81 12.05 3.09
N PRO A 60 12.61 12.60 3.37
CA PRO A 60 12.10 12.68 4.74
C PRO A 60 12.14 11.30 5.40
N ASN A 61 12.45 11.28 6.69
CA ASN A 61 12.51 10.03 7.43
C ASN A 61 11.10 9.44 7.58
N THR A 62 10.80 8.38 6.83
CA THR A 62 9.54 7.63 6.92
C THR A 62 9.73 6.46 7.89
N VAL A 63 9.82 6.77 9.19
CA VAL A 63 9.98 5.75 10.24
C VAL A 63 8.83 4.74 10.19
N ASP A 64 7.64 5.15 9.76
CA ASP A 64 6.46 4.30 9.57
C ASP A 64 6.62 3.24 8.46
N ALA A 65 7.36 3.55 7.40
CA ALA A 65 7.58 2.61 6.29
C ALA A 65 8.51 1.44 6.66
N ARG A 66 9.22 1.52 7.79
CA ARG A 66 10.10 0.44 8.29
C ARG A 66 9.34 -0.86 8.47
N TRP A 67 8.05 -0.81 8.78
CA TRP A 67 7.22 -2.00 9.00
C TRP A 67 6.97 -2.82 7.73
N THR A 68 7.43 -2.35 6.57
CA THR A 68 7.47 -3.13 5.33
C THR A 68 8.70 -4.05 5.24
N GLU A 69 9.73 -3.80 6.05
CA GLU A 69 10.97 -4.58 6.10
C GLU A 69 10.69 -6.03 6.57
N PRO A 70 11.06 -7.05 5.77
CA PRO A 70 10.95 -8.44 6.19
C PRO A 70 11.65 -8.70 7.53
N GLY A 71 10.97 -9.37 8.46
CA GLY A 71 11.56 -9.78 9.73
C GLY A 71 11.60 -8.71 10.82
N LEU A 72 11.39 -7.42 10.52
CA LEU A 72 11.45 -6.35 11.53
C LEU A 72 10.38 -6.52 12.62
N ALA A 73 9.11 -6.63 12.23
CA ALA A 73 8.01 -6.82 13.18
C ALA A 73 8.16 -8.11 14.02
N PRO A 74 8.46 -9.29 13.44
CA PRO A 74 8.81 -10.49 14.20
C PRO A 74 9.93 -10.27 15.22
N ASN A 75 11.05 -9.67 14.78
CA ASN A 75 12.22 -9.45 15.63
C ASN A 75 11.92 -8.55 16.83
N MET A 76 11.15 -7.48 16.60
CA MET A 76 10.74 -6.57 17.66
C MET A 76 9.77 -7.26 18.64
N TRP A 77 8.74 -7.94 18.13
CA TRP A 77 7.72 -8.59 18.98
C TRP A 77 8.35 -9.66 19.89
N LEU A 78 9.25 -10.49 19.34
CA LEU A 78 9.98 -11.52 20.10
C LEU A 78 10.87 -10.96 21.21
N ARG A 79 11.39 -9.73 21.05
CA ARG A 79 12.23 -9.06 22.04
C ARG A 79 11.41 -8.38 23.14
N ASN A 80 10.33 -7.69 22.76
CA ASN A 80 9.52 -6.92 23.69
C ASN A 80 8.62 -7.79 24.59
N LYS A 81 8.14 -8.95 24.08
CA LYS A 81 7.32 -9.94 24.81
C LYS A 81 6.19 -9.33 25.66
N ALA A 82 5.58 -8.24 25.19
CA ALA A 82 4.51 -7.56 25.89
C ALA A 82 3.24 -8.44 25.84
N PRO A 83 2.70 -8.92 26.98
CA PRO A 83 1.59 -9.88 26.97
C PRO A 83 0.31 -9.35 26.31
N ASN A 84 0.12 -8.03 26.37
CA ASN A 84 -1.06 -7.37 25.84
C ASN A 84 -0.90 -6.95 24.36
N ASP A 85 0.28 -7.15 23.76
CA ASP A 85 0.53 -6.77 22.37
C ASP A 85 0.26 -7.94 21.42
N VAL A 86 -1.03 -8.16 21.19
CA VAL A 86 -1.53 -9.30 20.42
C VAL A 86 -1.15 -9.18 18.94
N LEU A 87 -0.91 -10.32 18.29
CA LEU A 87 -0.65 -10.40 16.86
C LEU A 87 -1.94 -10.25 16.06
N LEU A 88 -2.02 -9.21 15.23
CA LEU A 88 -3.09 -9.03 14.26
C LEU A 88 -2.83 -9.82 12.97
N CYS A 89 -1.56 -10.04 12.62
CA CYS A 89 -1.16 -10.92 11.53
C CYS A 89 -0.07 -11.89 11.98
N GLU A 90 -0.39 -13.17 12.10
CA GLU A 90 0.56 -14.19 12.53
C GLU A 90 1.59 -14.54 11.46
N CYS A 91 1.16 -14.59 10.19
CA CYS A 91 2.04 -14.96 9.08
C CYS A 91 3.24 -14.02 8.90
N GLU A 92 3.08 -12.76 9.27
CA GLU A 92 4.14 -11.73 9.18
C GLU A 92 4.49 -11.19 10.58
N MET A 93 3.97 -11.82 11.63
CA MET A 93 4.08 -11.44 13.05
C MET A 93 3.97 -9.93 13.30
N VAL A 94 2.89 -9.33 12.79
CA VAL A 94 2.60 -7.90 12.98
C VAL A 94 1.67 -7.74 14.19
N PRO A 95 2.15 -7.12 15.30
CA PRO A 95 1.33 -6.87 16.47
C PRO A 95 0.44 -5.63 16.34
N GLN A 96 -0.52 -5.50 17.24
CA GLN A 96 -1.43 -4.35 17.25
C GLN A 96 -0.71 -3.01 17.49
N SER A 97 0.36 -2.98 18.28
CA SER A 97 1.17 -1.77 18.51
C SER A 97 1.75 -1.19 17.21
N VAL A 98 2.15 -2.05 16.28
CA VAL A 98 2.63 -1.64 14.95
C VAL A 98 1.51 -1.03 14.12
N VAL A 99 0.30 -1.60 14.21
CA VAL A 99 -0.85 -1.03 13.50
C VAL A 99 -1.23 0.32 14.08
N GLU A 100 -1.19 0.49 15.41
CA GLU A 100 -1.40 1.78 16.06
C GLU A 100 -0.40 2.84 15.56
N GLU A 101 0.91 2.53 15.58
CA GLU A 101 1.96 3.45 15.11
C GLU A 101 1.70 3.88 13.65
N ILE A 102 1.34 2.92 12.79
CA ILE A 102 1.01 3.21 11.39
C ILE A 102 -0.23 4.09 11.26
N VAL A 103 -1.26 3.83 12.07
CA VAL A 103 -2.50 4.62 12.07
C VAL A 103 -2.20 6.06 12.49
N ASP A 104 -1.41 6.27 13.54
CA ASP A 104 -1.02 7.59 14.02
C ASP A 104 -0.29 8.37 12.92
N THR A 105 0.71 7.76 12.27
CA THR A 105 1.41 8.42 11.16
C THR A 105 0.50 8.71 9.96
N ILE A 106 -0.44 7.82 9.64
CA ILE A 106 -1.41 8.10 8.56
C ILE A 106 -2.22 9.36 8.89
N ARG A 107 -2.63 9.54 10.15
CA ARG A 107 -3.40 10.72 10.58
C ARG A 107 -2.57 12.00 10.62
N GLU A 108 -1.31 11.91 11.04
CA GLU A 108 -0.37 13.05 11.00
C GLU A 108 -0.17 13.59 9.58
N LEU A 109 -0.29 12.72 8.57
CA LEU A 109 -0.21 13.06 7.15
C LEU A 109 -1.58 13.41 6.52
N ASP A 110 -2.60 13.70 7.35
CA ASP A 110 -3.99 13.96 6.93
C ASP A 110 -4.60 12.84 6.06
N GLY A 111 -4.11 11.61 6.26
CA GLY A 111 -4.59 10.42 5.60
C GLY A 111 -5.71 9.74 6.38
N ARG A 112 -6.52 8.93 5.68
CA ARG A 112 -7.55 8.09 6.29
C ARG A 112 -7.02 6.68 6.56
N PRO A 113 -6.96 6.21 7.82
CA PRO A 113 -6.55 4.85 8.13
C PRO A 113 -7.52 3.83 7.53
N GLY A 114 -6.98 2.71 7.04
CA GLY A 114 -7.75 1.65 6.40
C GLY A 114 -6.83 0.54 5.89
N PHE A 115 -7.43 -0.55 5.40
CA PHE A 115 -6.72 -1.78 5.04
C PHE A 115 -5.59 -1.54 4.03
N LYS A 116 -5.88 -0.77 2.97
CA LYS A 116 -4.90 -0.44 1.94
C LYS A 116 -3.77 0.42 2.50
N ALA A 117 -4.10 1.46 3.26
CA ALA A 117 -3.10 2.39 3.81
C ALA A 117 -2.14 1.68 4.79
N ILE A 118 -2.68 0.77 5.60
CA ILE A 118 -1.92 -0.06 6.55
C ILE A 118 -1.11 -1.13 5.80
N GLY A 119 -1.68 -1.78 4.79
CA GLY A 119 -0.98 -2.78 3.98
C GLY A 119 0.15 -2.20 3.11
N LEU A 120 0.09 -0.92 2.76
CA LEU A 120 1.19 -0.22 2.08
C LEU A 120 2.38 0.05 3.02
N ARG A 121 2.13 0.22 4.33
CA ARG A 121 3.13 0.55 5.34
C ARG A 121 3.61 -0.63 6.18
N SER A 122 2.90 -1.76 6.15
CA SER A 122 3.24 -2.97 6.89
C SER A 122 3.39 -4.18 5.98
N ARG A 123 3.58 -5.36 6.57
CA ARG A 123 3.49 -6.64 5.88
C ARG A 123 2.14 -7.36 6.05
N ILE A 124 1.13 -6.72 6.64
CA ILE A 124 -0.20 -7.34 6.82
C ILE A 124 -0.77 -7.80 5.47
N GLY A 125 -1.20 -9.07 5.44
CA GLY A 125 -1.72 -9.78 4.26
C GLY A 125 -0.72 -9.97 3.12
N LYS A 126 0.59 -9.85 3.39
CA LYS A 126 1.66 -10.22 2.45
C LYS A 126 2.25 -11.61 2.73
N GLY A 127 1.92 -12.21 3.87
CA GLY A 127 2.34 -13.56 4.24
C GLY A 127 1.65 -14.66 3.41
N PRO A 128 2.02 -15.93 3.63
CA PRO A 128 1.49 -17.06 2.88
C PRO A 128 -0.04 -17.11 2.86
N CYS A 129 -0.73 -16.83 3.97
CA CYS A 129 -2.20 -16.83 4.00
C CYS A 129 -2.87 -15.71 3.19
N GLN A 130 -2.12 -14.73 2.69
CA GLN A 130 -2.63 -13.65 1.83
C GLN A 130 -3.87 -12.91 2.37
N GLY A 131 -4.00 -12.78 3.69
CA GLY A 131 -5.08 -12.03 4.31
C GLY A 131 -6.20 -12.85 4.92
N THR A 132 -6.19 -14.19 4.81
CA THR A 132 -7.24 -15.08 5.35
C THR A 132 -7.55 -14.82 6.82
N PHE A 133 -6.52 -14.67 7.66
CA PHE A 133 -6.70 -14.58 9.11
C PHE A 133 -6.65 -13.15 9.66
N CYS A 134 -5.81 -12.31 9.07
CA CYS A 134 -5.55 -10.97 9.57
C CYS A 134 -6.58 -9.94 9.14
N SER A 135 -7.34 -10.18 8.06
CA SER A 135 -8.30 -9.22 7.54
C SER A 135 -9.44 -8.94 8.55
N GLN A 136 -10.12 -9.96 9.07
CA GLN A 136 -11.15 -9.72 10.10
C GLN A 136 -10.60 -9.13 11.39
N ARG A 137 -9.38 -9.51 11.81
CA ARG A 137 -8.77 -8.99 13.04
C ARG A 137 -8.39 -7.53 12.91
N LEU A 138 -7.88 -7.15 11.74
CA LEU A 138 -7.62 -5.76 11.42
C LEU A 138 -8.92 -4.95 11.38
N ALA A 139 -9.99 -5.46 10.78
CA ALA A 139 -11.29 -4.80 10.83
C ALA A 139 -11.77 -4.59 12.27
N ALA A 140 -11.77 -5.64 13.09
CA ALA A 140 -12.19 -5.57 14.48
C ALA A 140 -11.37 -4.54 15.26
N PHE A 141 -10.04 -4.60 15.16
CA PHE A 141 -9.15 -3.63 15.78
C PHE A 141 -9.48 -2.18 15.37
N LEU A 142 -9.69 -1.94 14.07
CA LEU A 142 -10.00 -0.60 13.59
C LEU A 142 -11.41 -0.12 13.98
N TYR A 143 -12.38 -1.02 14.17
CA TYR A 143 -13.68 -0.67 14.75
C TYR A 143 -13.56 -0.33 16.23
N ASP A 144 -12.82 -1.12 17.00
CA ASP A 144 -12.59 -0.89 18.44
C ASP A 144 -11.91 0.46 18.69
N ARG A 145 -11.01 0.87 17.79
CA ARG A 145 -10.32 2.18 17.82
C ARG A 145 -11.08 3.29 17.10
N GLN A 146 -12.31 3.04 16.65
CA GLN A 146 -13.17 4.02 15.97
C GLN A 146 -12.56 4.62 14.69
N HIS A 147 -11.70 3.86 14.00
CA HIS A 147 -11.14 4.21 12.68
C HIS A 147 -12.00 3.72 11.51
N LEU A 148 -12.87 2.74 11.77
CA LEU A 148 -13.91 2.27 10.86
C LEU A 148 -15.29 2.46 11.49
N ASP A 149 -16.26 2.66 10.62
CA ASP A 149 -17.66 2.92 10.96
C ASP A 149 -18.58 2.15 10.00
N ASN A 150 -19.80 1.86 10.47
CA ASN A 150 -20.85 1.25 9.66
C ASN A 150 -20.38 -0.01 8.90
N ARG A 151 -20.69 -0.10 7.59
CA ARG A 151 -20.31 -1.22 6.72
C ARG A 151 -18.93 -1.06 6.08
N ARG A 152 -18.17 -0.02 6.42
CA ARG A 152 -16.89 0.30 5.78
C ARG A 152 -15.84 -0.80 5.96
N GLY A 153 -15.79 -1.46 7.11
CA GLY A 153 -14.89 -2.59 7.32
C GLY A 153 -15.18 -3.76 6.36
N LEU A 154 -16.46 -3.99 6.03
CA LEU A 154 -16.83 -5.02 5.06
C LEU A 154 -16.40 -4.65 3.64
N SER A 155 -16.57 -3.38 3.22
CA SER A 155 -16.14 -2.93 1.89
C SER A 155 -14.62 -2.91 1.75
N GLU A 156 -13.90 -2.48 2.78
CA GLU A 156 -12.43 -2.50 2.79
C GLU A 156 -11.87 -3.92 2.81
N MET A 157 -12.47 -4.84 3.59
CA MET A 157 -12.08 -6.24 3.61
C MET A 157 -12.30 -6.91 2.23
N ARG A 158 -13.44 -6.64 1.58
CA ARG A 158 -13.70 -7.10 0.20
C ARG A 158 -12.67 -6.58 -0.79
N ALA A 159 -12.38 -5.28 -0.75
CA ALA A 159 -11.39 -4.67 -1.64
C ALA A 159 -9.99 -5.27 -1.39
N PHE A 160 -9.61 -5.44 -0.12
CA PHE A 160 -8.33 -6.03 0.26
C PHE A 160 -8.15 -7.45 -0.29
N LEU A 161 -9.14 -8.32 -0.10
CA LEU A 161 -9.11 -9.70 -0.61
C LEU A 161 -9.15 -9.76 -2.13
N ARG A 162 -9.94 -8.90 -2.78
CA ARG A 162 -10.02 -8.80 -4.25
C ARG A 162 -8.67 -8.43 -4.88
N GLU A 163 -7.91 -7.52 -4.26
CA GLU A 163 -6.56 -7.19 -4.74
C GLU A 163 -5.57 -8.36 -4.59
N ARG A 164 -5.75 -9.24 -3.61
CA ARG A 164 -4.94 -10.47 -3.47
C ARG A 164 -5.32 -11.52 -4.50
N TRP A 165 -6.62 -11.70 -4.72
CA TRP A 165 -7.16 -12.63 -5.70
C TRP A 165 -6.55 -12.42 -7.09
N ARG A 166 -6.42 -11.17 -7.54
CA ARG A 166 -5.79 -10.84 -8.84
C ARG A 166 -4.39 -11.43 -9.02
N GLY A 167 -3.60 -11.49 -7.95
CA GLY A 167 -2.24 -12.06 -7.97
C GLY A 167 -2.23 -13.58 -7.82
N GLN A 168 -3.22 -14.14 -7.12
CA GLN A 168 -3.32 -15.58 -6.87
C GLN A 168 -3.95 -16.35 -8.03
N GLN A 169 -4.95 -15.75 -8.69
CA GLN A 169 -5.76 -16.39 -9.72
C GLN A 169 -4.92 -17.09 -10.81
N PRO A 170 -3.83 -16.50 -11.34
CA PRO A 170 -3.00 -17.15 -12.35
C PRO A 170 -2.17 -18.33 -11.82
N LEU A 171 -2.12 -18.53 -10.50
CA LEU A 171 -1.30 -19.51 -9.80
C LEU A 171 -2.14 -20.61 -9.12
N LEU A 172 -3.45 -20.69 -9.39
CA LEU A 172 -4.36 -21.63 -8.74
C LEU A 172 -4.19 -23.07 -9.26
N TRP A 173 -3.14 -23.72 -8.79
CA TRP A 173 -2.89 -25.14 -8.98
C TRP A 173 -2.32 -25.72 -7.69
N ASP A 174 -2.61 -26.98 -7.39
CA ASP A 174 -2.08 -27.71 -6.22
C ASP A 174 -2.28 -26.94 -4.89
N LEU A 175 -1.22 -26.68 -4.13
CA LEU A 175 -1.28 -26.02 -2.81
C LEU A 175 -1.94 -24.63 -2.83
N PRO A 176 -1.59 -23.71 -3.75
CA PRO A 176 -2.33 -22.46 -3.92
C PRO A 176 -3.85 -22.61 -4.08
N LEU A 177 -4.32 -23.66 -4.79
CA LEU A 177 -5.75 -23.89 -4.96
C LEU A 177 -6.40 -24.29 -3.62
N ALA A 178 -5.79 -25.22 -2.88
CA ALA A 178 -6.27 -25.59 -1.54
C ALA A 178 -6.30 -24.39 -0.58
N GLN A 179 -5.33 -23.49 -0.69
CA GLN A 179 -5.30 -22.27 0.11
C GLN A 179 -6.41 -21.27 -0.29
N ALA A 180 -6.71 -21.16 -1.59
CA ALA A 180 -7.80 -20.34 -2.08
C ALA A 180 -9.17 -20.88 -1.63
N GLU A 181 -9.37 -22.21 -1.64
CA GLU A 181 -10.57 -22.86 -1.09
C GLU A 181 -10.74 -22.55 0.41
N LEU A 182 -9.66 -22.58 1.19
CA LEU A 182 -9.73 -22.19 2.61
C LEU A 182 -10.09 -20.71 2.78
N LEU A 183 -9.51 -19.83 1.96
CA LEU A 183 -9.82 -18.39 1.98
C LEU A 183 -11.29 -18.14 1.64
N GLU A 184 -11.82 -18.83 0.63
CA GLU A 184 -13.23 -18.78 0.22
C GLU A 184 -14.13 -19.29 1.34
N ALA A 185 -13.86 -20.47 1.89
CA ALA A 185 -14.69 -21.08 2.93
C ALA A 185 -14.79 -20.18 4.18
N MET A 186 -13.70 -19.49 4.52
CA MET A 186 -13.71 -18.53 5.61
C MET A 186 -14.48 -17.26 5.27
N HIS A 187 -14.16 -16.58 4.18
CA HIS A 187 -14.73 -15.26 3.91
C HIS A 187 -16.14 -15.31 3.33
N CYS A 188 -16.42 -16.27 2.46
CA CYS A 188 -17.74 -16.45 1.88
C CYS A 188 -18.58 -17.39 2.75
N GLY A 189 -18.09 -18.60 3.01
CA GLY A 189 -18.86 -19.61 3.75
C GLY A 189 -19.19 -19.22 5.20
N LEU A 190 -18.19 -18.79 5.98
CA LEU A 190 -18.36 -18.48 7.40
C LEU A 190 -18.75 -17.03 7.67
N PHE A 191 -18.09 -16.07 7.01
CA PHE A 191 -18.30 -14.65 7.25
C PHE A 191 -19.33 -14.00 6.32
N CYS A 192 -19.84 -14.73 5.33
CA CYS A 192 -20.87 -14.28 4.39
C CYS A 192 -20.53 -12.93 3.71
N LEU A 193 -19.24 -12.71 3.41
CA LEU A 193 -18.74 -11.46 2.87
C LEU A 193 -19.25 -11.17 1.45
N GLU A 194 -19.68 -12.20 0.73
CA GLU A 194 -20.31 -12.19 -0.59
C GLU A 194 -21.76 -11.71 -0.58
N LEU A 195 -22.47 -11.81 0.56
CA LEU A 195 -23.88 -11.42 0.67
C LEU A 195 -24.11 -9.91 0.86
N GLY A 196 -23.03 -9.12 0.98
CA GLY A 196 -23.14 -7.68 1.16
C GLY A 196 -23.55 -6.97 -0.12
N ALA A 197 -24.69 -6.26 -0.11
CA ALA A 197 -25.09 -5.37 -1.20
C ALA A 197 -23.91 -4.46 -1.63
N GLU A 198 -23.64 -4.42 -2.94
CA GLU A 198 -22.78 -3.40 -3.52
C GLU A 198 -23.52 -2.07 -3.40
N GLU A 199 -22.99 -1.15 -2.59
CA GLU A 199 -23.43 0.25 -2.64
C GLU A 199 -23.06 0.74 -4.04
N LYS A 200 -24.10 0.95 -4.88
CA LYS A 200 -23.98 1.60 -6.19
C LYS A 200 -23.47 3.02 -6.08
#